data_AF-Q4V5M6-F1
#
_entry.id   AF-Q4V5M6-F1
#
_cell.length_a   1.000
_cell.length_b   1.000
_cell.length_c   1.000
_cell.angle_alpha   90.00
_cell.angle_beta   90.00
_cell.angle_gamma   90.00
#
_symmetry.space_group_name_H-M   'P 1'
#
loop_
_entity.id
_entity.type
_entity.pdbx_description
1 polymer ?
#
loop_
_entity_poly.entity_id
_entity_poly.type
_entity_poly.pdbx_seq_one_letter_code
_entity_poly.pdbx_strand_id
1 'polypeptide(L)'
;MYFRDAWLFPMNGIAPKPKPEQIQALIEGVENNLGLLERLWLENDFLVGKNLTMADILGSSEINQLRLCQYRVDEKKFPKVVKWLERVRVSANPYHDEGLTFIDRKSKQSTAAKL
;
A
#
# COMPACT_ATOMS: atom_id res chain seq x y z
N MET A 1 0.31 -8.92 8.91
CA MET A 1 0.04 -7.64 8.20
C MET A 1 1.38 -7.10 7.71
N TYR A 2 1.61 -7.09 6.39
CA TYR A 2 2.95 -6.95 5.81
C TYR A 2 3.72 -5.72 6.30
N PHE A 3 3.16 -4.51 6.22
CA PHE A 3 3.81 -3.29 6.72
C PHE A 3 4.26 -3.40 8.18
N ARG A 4 3.36 -3.85 9.05
CA ARG A 4 3.62 -3.93 10.49
C ARG A 4 4.75 -4.89 10.80
N ASP A 5 4.67 -6.09 10.23
CA ASP A 5 5.56 -7.20 10.58
C ASP A 5 6.91 -7.11 9.83
N ALA A 6 6.93 -6.57 8.60
CA ALA A 6 8.16 -6.44 7.80
C ALA A 6 8.90 -5.10 7.98
N TRP A 7 8.22 -4.03 8.41
CA TRP A 7 8.84 -2.70 8.53
C TRP A 7 8.66 -2.07 9.92
N LEU A 8 7.42 -1.89 10.40
CA LEU A 8 7.17 -1.11 11.61
C LEU A 8 7.81 -1.74 12.86
N PHE A 9 7.55 -3.01 13.14
CA PHE A 9 8.07 -3.65 14.34
C PHE A 9 9.59 -3.84 14.29
N PRO A 10 10.19 -4.29 13.17
CA PRO A 10 11.65 -4.38 13.07
C PRO A 10 12.35 -3.03 13.20
N MET A 11 11.81 -1.97 12.59
CA MET A 11 12.43 -0.64 12.64
C MET A 11 12.42 -0.06 14.06
N ASN A 12 11.43 -0.42 14.88
CA ASN A 12 11.31 0.04 16.26
C ASN A 12 11.95 -0.92 17.29
N GLY A 13 12.61 -2.00 16.85
CA GLY A 13 13.22 -2.99 17.75
C GLY A 13 12.22 -3.82 18.56
N ILE A 14 10.94 -3.81 18.17
CA ILE A 14 9.85 -4.53 18.86
C ILE A 14 9.90 -6.02 18.50
N ALA A 15 10.27 -6.35 17.26
CA ALA A 15 10.38 -7.71 16.76
C ALA A 15 11.61 -7.85 15.83
N PRO A 16 12.19 -9.04 15.68
CA PRO A 16 13.25 -9.26 14.68
C PRO A 16 12.71 -9.12 13.26
N LYS A 17 13.60 -8.89 12.29
CA LYS A 17 13.25 -8.95 10.86
C LYS A 17 12.72 -10.35 10.53
N PRO A 18 11.59 -10.48 9.80
CA PRO A 18 11.09 -11.80 9.43
C PRO A 18 12.05 -12.51 8.48
N LYS A 19 11.99 -13.84 8.47
CA LYS A 19 12.73 -14.68 7.52
C LYS A 19 12.17 -14.52 6.10
N PRO A 20 12.95 -14.84 5.05
CA PRO A 20 12.50 -14.73 3.66
C PRO A 20 11.16 -15.43 3.39
N GLU A 21 10.94 -16.62 3.95
CA GLU A 21 9.71 -17.39 3.74
C GLU A 21 8.49 -16.70 4.37
N GLN A 22 8.71 -16.02 5.51
CA GLN A 22 7.66 -15.24 6.18
C GLN A 22 7.33 -13.96 5.39
N ILE A 23 8.35 -13.32 4.79
CA ILE A 23 8.16 -12.16 3.91
C ILE A 23 7.34 -12.57 2.69
N GLN A 24 7.67 -13.70 2.06
CA GLN A 24 6.95 -14.21 0.92
C GLN A 24 5.47 -14.46 1.25
N ALA A 25 5.17 -15.13 2.36
CA ALA A 25 3.79 -15.35 2.81
C ALA A 25 3.04 -14.02 3.09
N LEU A 26 3.72 -13.01 3.63
CA LEU A 26 3.13 -11.68 3.83
C LEU A 26 2.84 -10.96 2.51
N ILE A 27 3.72 -11.08 1.52
CA ILE A 27 3.53 -10.54 0.17
C ILE A 27 2.35 -11.23 -0.51
N GLU A 28 2.25 -12.56 -0.43
CA GLU A 28 1.10 -13.32 -0.95
C GLU A 28 -0.21 -12.86 -0.31
N GLY A 29 -0.20 -12.57 1.01
CA GLY A 29 -1.34 -11.97 1.69
C GLY A 29 -1.73 -10.60 1.12
N VAL A 30 -0.75 -9.75 0.76
CA VAL A 30 -1.00 -8.48 0.08
C VAL A 30 -1.59 -8.72 -1.30
N GLU A 31 -0.97 -9.55 -2.13
CA GLU A 31 -1.43 -9.82 -3.50
C GLU A 31 -2.83 -10.44 -3.54
N ASN A 32 -3.15 -11.34 -2.60
CA ASN A 32 -4.50 -11.90 -2.47
C ASN A 32 -5.54 -10.82 -2.16
N ASN A 33 -5.24 -9.90 -1.24
CA ASN A 33 -6.14 -8.80 -0.89
C ASN A 33 -6.28 -7.78 -2.04
N LEU A 34 -5.20 -7.45 -2.73
CA LEU A 34 -5.24 -6.61 -3.93
C LEU A 34 -6.10 -7.26 -5.02
N GLY A 35 -5.99 -8.58 -5.19
CA GLY A 35 -6.85 -9.34 -6.10
C GLY A 35 -8.33 -9.30 -5.73
N LEU A 36 -8.67 -9.30 -4.43
CA LEU A 36 -10.05 -9.13 -3.98
C LEU A 36 -10.54 -7.69 -4.21
N LEU A 37 -9.72 -6.68 -3.93
CA LEU A 37 -10.02 -5.27 -4.19
C LEU A 37 -10.30 -5.03 -5.68
N GLU A 38 -9.39 -5.51 -6.55
CA GLU A 38 -9.48 -5.45 -8.01
C GLU A 38 -10.79 -6.04 -8.55
N ARG A 39 -11.20 -7.20 -8.02
CA ARG A 39 -12.34 -7.96 -8.55
C ARG A 39 -13.69 -7.60 -7.95
N LEU A 40 -13.72 -7.20 -6.68
CA LEU A 40 -14.98 -7.08 -5.93
C LEU A 40 -15.36 -5.64 -5.61
N TRP A 41 -14.37 -4.75 -5.47
CA TRP A 41 -14.60 -3.42 -4.88
C TRP A 41 -14.37 -2.26 -5.86
N LEU A 42 -13.74 -2.53 -7.00
CA LEU A 42 -13.42 -1.53 -8.03
C LEU A 42 -14.28 -1.70 -9.30
N GLU A 43 -15.58 -1.91 -9.09
CA GLU A 43 -16.58 -1.91 -10.17
C GLU A 43 -17.08 -0.50 -10.53
N ASN A 44 -16.85 0.48 -9.65
CA ASN A 44 -17.14 1.90 -9.88
C ASN A 44 -15.85 2.72 -9.87
N ASP A 45 -15.99 4.04 -10.00
CA ASP A 45 -14.86 4.99 -9.95
C ASP A 45 -14.13 4.99 -8.60
N PHE A 46 -14.86 4.77 -7.50
CA PHE A 46 -14.39 4.71 -6.12
C PHE A 46 -14.97 3.47 -5.42
N LEU A 47 -14.49 3.16 -4.20
CA LEU A 47 -14.89 1.96 -3.46
C LEU A 47 -16.39 1.92 -3.15
N VAL A 48 -17.01 3.09 -2.91
CA VAL A 48 -18.42 3.21 -2.58
C VAL A 48 -19.12 4.13 -3.59
N GLY A 49 -19.17 3.66 -4.84
CA GLY A 49 -19.89 4.33 -5.93
C GLY A 49 -19.02 5.33 -6.69
N LYS A 50 -19.61 6.47 -7.08
CA LYS A 50 -19.02 7.41 -8.03
C LYS A 50 -18.27 8.58 -7.39
N ASN A 51 -18.39 8.77 -6.08
CA ASN A 51 -17.80 9.89 -5.37
C ASN A 51 -16.70 9.39 -4.43
N LEU A 52 -15.67 10.21 -4.23
CA LEU A 52 -14.63 9.96 -3.24
C LEU A 52 -15.25 9.92 -1.84
N THR A 53 -14.90 8.90 -1.06
CA THR A 53 -15.33 8.78 0.34
C THR A 53 -14.15 8.52 1.27
N MET A 54 -14.41 8.53 2.58
CA MET A 54 -13.42 8.12 3.58
C MET A 54 -12.88 6.69 3.34
N ALA A 55 -13.68 5.80 2.74
CA ALA A 55 -13.23 4.45 2.41
C ALA A 55 -12.02 4.49 1.46
N ASP A 56 -12.07 5.38 0.47
CA ASP A 56 -11.00 5.54 -0.52
C ASP A 56 -9.72 6.11 0.09
N ILE A 57 -9.86 7.11 0.96
CA ILE A 57 -8.73 7.73 1.66
C ILE A 57 -8.02 6.70 2.55
N LEU A 58 -8.77 5.93 3.34
CA LEU A 58 -8.19 4.92 4.22
C LEU A 58 -7.58 3.76 3.42
N GLY A 59 -8.30 3.24 2.42
CA GLY A 59 -7.83 2.13 1.59
C GLY A 59 -6.57 2.49 0.80
N SER A 60 -6.53 3.68 0.18
CA SER A 60 -5.35 4.12 -0.57
C SER A 60 -4.16 4.36 0.35
N SER A 61 -4.38 4.90 1.55
CA SER A 61 -3.32 5.13 2.55
C SER A 61 -2.66 3.82 3.01
N GLU A 62 -3.45 2.77 3.26
CA GLU A 62 -2.93 1.44 3.62
C GLU A 62 -2.03 0.86 2.52
N ILE A 63 -2.39 1.03 1.26
CA ILE A 63 -1.59 0.55 0.12
C ILE A 63 -0.35 1.44 -0.09
N ASN A 64 -0.48 2.76 0.01
CA ASN A 64 0.64 3.69 -0.12
C ASN A 64 1.74 3.43 0.92
N GLN A 65 1.35 3.03 2.14
CA GLN A 65 2.27 2.67 3.21
C GLN A 65 3.19 1.49 2.85
N LEU A 66 2.76 0.58 1.96
CA LEU A 66 3.56 -0.57 1.51
C LEU A 66 4.85 -0.16 0.77
N ARG A 67 4.93 1.08 0.30
CA ARG A 67 6.16 1.65 -0.29
C ARG A 67 7.32 1.68 0.70
N LEU A 68 7.05 1.74 2.00
CA LEU A 68 8.06 1.62 3.05
C LEU A 68 8.71 0.23 3.07
N CYS A 69 7.96 -0.79 2.65
CA CYS A 69 8.44 -2.16 2.47
C CYS A 69 9.05 -2.42 1.08
N GLN A 70 9.27 -1.38 0.27
CA GLN A 70 9.71 -1.48 -1.13
C GLN A 70 8.74 -2.25 -2.05
N TYR A 71 7.51 -2.47 -1.61
CA TYR A 71 6.48 -3.09 -2.44
C TYR A 71 5.83 -2.04 -3.34
N ARG A 72 5.66 -2.40 -4.61
CA ARG A 72 4.93 -1.62 -5.61
C ARG A 72 3.82 -2.48 -6.19
N VAL A 73 2.62 -1.93 -6.29
CA VAL A 73 1.50 -2.60 -6.95
C VAL A 73 1.87 -2.84 -8.40
N ASP A 74 1.79 -4.10 -8.83
CA ASP A 74 2.03 -4.48 -10.22
C ASP A 74 0.80 -4.12 -11.06
N GLU A 75 0.93 -3.09 -11.90
CA GLU A 75 -0.14 -2.63 -12.79
C GLU A 75 -0.61 -3.72 -13.76
N LYS A 76 0.27 -4.67 -14.14
CA LYS A 76 -0.13 -5.78 -15.01
C LYS A 76 -1.06 -6.76 -14.29
N LYS A 77 -0.91 -6.90 -12.97
CA LYS A 77 -1.76 -7.77 -12.14
C LYS A 77 -3.01 -7.07 -11.63
N PHE A 78 -2.90 -5.79 -11.26
CA PHE A 78 -3.97 -5.03 -10.58
C PHE A 78 -4.24 -3.66 -11.24
N PRO A 79 -4.65 -3.65 -12.53
CA PRO A 79 -4.81 -2.40 -13.28
C PRO A 79 -5.93 -1.50 -12.73
N LYS A 80 -7.05 -2.04 -12.21
CA LYS A 80 -8.10 -1.21 -11.59
C LYS A 80 -7.58 -0.57 -10.31
N VAL A 81 -6.83 -1.30 -9.48
CA VAL A 81 -6.22 -0.75 -8.26
C VAL A 81 -5.30 0.42 -8.59
N VAL A 82 -4.40 0.27 -9.56
CA VAL A 82 -3.48 1.37 -9.94
C VAL A 82 -4.25 2.60 -10.42
N LYS A 83 -5.27 2.42 -11.27
CA LYS A 83 -6.12 3.53 -11.74
C LYS A 83 -6.91 4.17 -10.60
N TRP A 84 -7.43 3.38 -9.67
CA TRP A 84 -8.14 3.89 -8.51
C TRP A 84 -7.23 4.68 -7.57
N LEU A 85 -6.01 4.20 -7.27
CA LEU A 85 -5.02 4.95 -6.48
C LEU A 85 -4.72 6.32 -7.09
N GLU A 86 -4.54 6.39 -8.41
CA GLU A 86 -4.31 7.66 -9.11
C GLU A 86 -5.54 8.57 -9.04
N ARG A 87 -6.75 8.03 -9.20
CA ARG A 87 -7.99 8.80 -9.07
C ARG A 87 -8.14 9.39 -7.66
N VAL A 88 -7.87 8.60 -6.62
CA VAL A 88 -7.91 9.06 -5.23
C VAL A 88 -6.90 10.19 -5.01
N ARG A 89 -5.67 10.03 -5.51
CA ARG A 89 -4.64 11.07 -5.44
C ARG A 89 -5.09 12.38 -6.09
N VAL A 90 -5.58 12.31 -7.33
CA VAL A 90 -6.05 13.50 -8.07
C VAL A 90 -7.21 14.17 -7.34
N SER A 91 -8.16 13.42 -6.80
CA SER A 91 -9.33 13.96 -6.11
C SER A 91 -9.04 14.53 -4.72
N ALA A 92 -8.01 14.03 -4.03
CA ALA A 92 -7.66 14.44 -2.66
C ALA A 92 -6.45 15.39 -2.58
N ASN A 93 -5.84 15.72 -3.72
CA ASN A 93 -4.75 16.67 -3.76
C ASN A 93 -5.21 18.10 -3.41
N PRO A 94 -4.37 18.90 -2.71
CA PRO A 94 -2.95 18.64 -2.42
C PRO A 94 -2.67 17.78 -1.17
N TYR A 95 -3.67 17.54 -0.33
CA TYR A 95 -3.46 16.92 0.99
C TYR A 95 -3.07 15.44 0.92
N HIS A 96 -3.41 14.75 -0.16
CA HIS A 96 -2.90 13.40 -0.42
C HIS A 96 -1.37 13.40 -0.48
N ASP A 97 -0.77 14.22 -1.34
CA ASP A 97 0.69 14.28 -1.50
C ASP A 97 1.37 14.84 -0.23
N GLU A 98 0.75 15.82 0.45
CA GLU A 98 1.24 16.30 1.74
C GLU A 98 1.32 15.17 2.78
N GLY A 99 0.24 14.41 2.94
CA GLY A 99 0.15 13.28 3.88
C GLY A 99 1.17 12.17 3.59
N LEU A 100 1.57 11.98 2.32
CA LEU A 100 2.56 10.99 1.93
C LEU A 100 4.01 11.44 2.06
N THR A 101 4.28 12.70 2.43
CA THR A 101 5.66 13.24 2.55
C THR A 101 6.57 12.36 3.43
N PHE A 102 6.05 11.82 4.54
CA PHE A 102 6.80 10.91 5.39
C PHE A 102 7.17 9.61 4.66
N ILE A 103 6.18 8.98 4.03
CA ILE A 103 6.34 7.73 3.27
C ILE A 103 7.35 7.94 2.14
N ASP A 104 7.20 9.01 1.35
CA ASP A 104 8.07 9.36 0.24
C ASP A 104 9.54 9.51 0.64
N ARG A 105 9.77 10.21 1.75
CA ARG A 105 11.12 10.42 2.28
C ARG A 105 11.71 9.11 2.79
N LYS A 106 10.92 8.29 3.50
CA LYS A 106 11.40 7.06 4.12
C LYS A 106 11.55 5.90 3.14
N SER A 107 10.71 5.81 2.10
CA SER A 107 10.82 4.76 1.08
C SER A 107 12.07 4.93 0.19
N LYS A 108 12.62 6.14 0.09
CA LYS A 108 13.86 6.43 -0.65
C LYS A 108 15.14 6.11 0.13
N GLN A 109 15.05 6.05 1.46
CA GLN A 109 16.18 5.61 2.27
C GLN A 109 16.33 4.11 2.03
N SER A 110 17.50 3.65 1.58
CA SER A 110 17.77 2.22 1.54
C SER A 110 17.53 1.68 2.94
N THR A 111 16.57 0.78 3.11
CA THR A 111 16.51 0.01 4.34
C THR A 111 17.89 -0.60 4.53
N ALA A 112 18.51 -0.39 5.70
CA ALA A 112 19.80 -1.00 6.02
C ALA A 112 19.77 -2.56 5.99
N ALA A 113 18.60 -3.16 5.71
CA ALA A 113 18.52 -4.45 5.05
C ALA A 113 18.12 -4.24 3.59
N LYS A 114 19.05 -4.56 2.69
CA LYS A 114 18.68 -5.26 1.46
C LYS A 114 17.89 -6.50 1.91
N LEU A 115 16.68 -6.68 1.37
CA LEU A 115 16.01 -7.98 1.34
C LEU A 115 16.90 -8.96 0.57
#